data_AF-A0A7Y2IY15-F1
#
_entry.id   AF-A0A7Y2IY15-F1
#
_cell.length_a   1.000
_cell.length_b   1.000
_cell.length_c   1.000
_cell.angle_alpha   90.00
_cell.angle_beta   90.00
_cell.angle_gamma   90.00
#
_symmetry.space_group_name_H-M   'P 1'
#
loop_
_entity.id
_entity.type
_entity.pdbx_description
1 polymer ?
#
loop_
_entity_poly.entity_id
_entity_poly.type
_entity_poly.pdbx_seq_one_letter_code
_entity_poly.pdbx_strand_id
1 'polypeptide(L)' 'MNVNQLINMIIRMVMRKVVGRGINAGIDYAARRGKAPAEMSEAERAQAASAKQTAKTAQQAARLTRRI' A
#
# COMPACT_ATOMS: atom_id res chain seq x y z
N MET A 1 11.21 -0.12 34.13
CA MET A 1 10.47 0.32 32.93
C MET A 1 11.26 1.44 32.29
N ASN A 2 11.79 1.22 31.09
CA ASN A 2 12.76 2.14 30.50
C ASN A 2 12.03 3.09 29.53
N VAL A 3 12.06 4.39 29.79
CA VAL A 3 11.42 5.41 28.94
C VAL A 3 11.91 5.29 27.48
N ASN A 4 13.14 4.81 27.28
CA ASN A 4 13.67 4.47 25.95
C ASN A 4 12.86 3.38 25.22
N GLN A 5 12.29 2.40 25.92
CA GLN A 5 11.45 1.38 25.30
C GLN A 5 10.09 1.96 24.87
N LEU A 6 9.56 2.90 25.66
CA LEU A 6 8.33 3.62 25.31
C LEU A 6 8.53 4.48 24.05
N ILE A 7 9.62 5.26 24.01
CA ILE A 7 9.98 6.07 22.83
C ILE A 7 10.20 5.19 21.60
N ASN A 8 10.96 4.10 21.74
CA ASN A 8 11.20 3.17 20.64
C ASN A 8 9.92 2.50 20.12
N MET A 9 8.94 2.23 20.99
CA MET A 9 7.62 1.75 20.57
C MET A 9 6.84 2.81 19.80
N ILE A 10 6.81 4.04 20.29
CA ILE A 10 6.08 5.15 19.66
C ILE A 10 6.68 5.44 18.28
N ILE A 11 8.00 5.58 18.18
CA ILE A 11 8.69 5.80 16.90
C ILE A 11 8.39 4.66 15.94
N ARG A 12 8.49 3.38 16.36
CA ARG A 12 8.17 2.24 15.50
C ARG A 12 6.71 2.23 15.05
N MET A 13 5.76 2.60 15.92
CA MET A 13 4.35 2.68 15.55
C MET A 13 4.09 3.81 14.55
N VAL A 14 4.70 4.98 14.75
CA VAL A 14 4.59 6.12 13.84
C VAL A 14 5.23 5.77 12.50
N MET A 15 6.47 5.27 12.49
CA MET A 15 7.15 4.86 11.25
C MET A 15 6.38 3.76 10.53
N ARG A 16 5.85 2.75 11.24
CA ARG A 16 5.04 1.70 10.60
C ARG A 16 3.77 2.26 9.96
N LYS A 17 3.11 3.25 10.57
CA LYS A 17 1.92 3.91 10.00
C LYS A 17 2.28 4.85 8.85
N VAL A 18 3.33 5.65 8.97
CA VAL A 18 3.77 6.63 7.97
C VAL A 18 4.33 5.90 6.75
N VAL A 19 5.26 4.97 6.95
CA VAL A 19 5.82 4.15 5.86
C VAL A 19 4.73 3.28 5.24
N GLY A 20 3.86 2.67 6.05
CA GLY A 20 2.74 1.89 5.52
C GLY A 20 1.79 2.70 4.64
N ARG A 21 1.44 3.93 5.04
CA ARG A 21 0.58 4.81 4.23
C ARG A 21 1.30 5.44 3.06
N GLY A 22 2.55 5.87 3.24
CA GLY A 22 3.37 6.49 2.21
C GLY A 22 3.77 5.53 1.10
N ILE A 23 4.11 4.28 1.43
CA ILE A 23 4.36 3.23 0.44
C ILE A 23 3.06 2.90 -0.31
N ASN A 24 1.93 2.71 0.39
CA ASN A 24 0.67 2.42 -0.29
C ASN A 24 0.24 3.56 -1.23
N ALA A 25 0.32 4.81 -0.77
CA ALA A 25 0.01 5.99 -1.58
C ALA A 25 1.00 6.17 -2.74
N GLY A 26 2.29 5.93 -2.52
CA GLY A 26 3.33 6.00 -3.55
C GLY A 26 3.18 4.91 -4.61
N ILE A 27 2.85 3.68 -4.21
CA ILE A 27 2.55 2.58 -5.14
C ILE A 27 1.26 2.86 -5.91
N ASP A 28 0.19 3.33 -5.26
CA ASP A 28 -1.04 3.72 -5.97
C ASP A 28 -0.78 4.87 -6.95
N TYR A 29 0.04 5.85 -6.56
CA TYR A 29 0.43 6.98 -7.41
C TYR A 29 1.28 6.52 -8.60
N ALA A 30 2.27 5.66 -8.37
CA ALA A 30 3.12 5.10 -9.42
C ALA A 30 2.31 4.20 -10.38
N ALA A 31 1.40 3.38 -9.84
CA ALA A 31 0.50 2.53 -10.62
C ALA A 31 -0.47 3.35 -11.50
N ARG A 32 -0.85 4.54 -11.05
CA ARG A 32 -1.70 5.50 -11.78
C ARG A 32 -0.89 6.46 -12.66
N ARG A 33 0.44 6.29 -12.76
CA ARG A 33 1.34 7.23 -13.46
C ARG A 33 1.17 8.70 -13.03
N GLY A 34 0.77 8.91 -11.78
CA GLY A 34 0.54 10.25 -11.23
C GLY A 34 -0.74 10.96 -11.66
N LYS A 35 -1.63 10.31 -12.43
CA LYS A 35 -2.92 10.89 -12.79
C LYS A 35 -3.92 10.79 -11.63
N ALA A 36 -4.67 11.86 -11.38
CA ALA A 36 -5.73 11.83 -10.40
C ALA A 36 -6.85 10.87 -10.86
N PRO A 37 -7.59 10.20 -9.95
CA PRO A 37 -8.70 9.31 -10.32
C PRO A 37 -9.78 10.01 -11.16
N ALA A 38 -9.92 11.32 -10.97
CA ALA A 38 -10.84 12.18 -11.69
C ALA A 38 -10.39 12.50 -13.12
N GLU A 39 -9.09 12.39 -13.41
CA GLU A 39 -8.51 12.66 -14.74
C GLU A 39 -8.31 11.39 -15.56
N MET A 40 -8.60 10.22 -14.99
CA MET A 40 -8.54 8.94 -15.70
C MET A 40 -9.73 8.80 -16.64
N SER A 41 -9.43 8.61 -17.93
CA SER A 41 -10.40 8.17 -18.93
C SER A 41 -11.03 6.83 -18.53
N GLU A 42 -12.26 6.55 -18.98
CA GLU A 42 -12.96 5.29 -18.67
C GLU A 42 -12.13 4.04 -19.06
N ALA A 43 -11.39 4.13 -20.16
CA ALA A 43 -10.48 3.08 -20.61
C ALA A 43 -9.31 2.86 -19.64
N GLU A 44 -8.72 3.94 -19.11
CA GLU A 44 -7.64 3.85 -18.11
C GLU A 44 -8.18 3.34 -16.76
N ARG A 45 -9.42 3.68 -16.42
CA ARG A 45 -10.08 3.23 -15.20
C ARG A 45 -10.36 1.73 -15.24
N ALA A 46 -10.80 1.20 -16.38
CA ALA A 46 -10.98 -0.24 -16.60
C ALA A 46 -9.66 -1.00 -16.51
N GLN A 47 -8.58 -0.46 -17.09
CA GLN A 47 -7.25 -1.05 -17.03
C GLN A 47 -6.65 -1.00 -15.61
N ALA A 48 -6.89 0.07 -14.85
CA ALA A 48 -6.50 0.15 -13.44
C ALA A 48 -7.29 -0.84 -12.57
N ALA A 49 -8.59 -1.05 -12.86
CA ALA A 49 -9.43 -2.00 -12.14
C ALA A 49 -8.97 -3.44 -12.36
N SER A 50 -8.65 -3.82 -13.60
CA SER A 50 -8.12 -5.16 -13.91
C SER A 50 -6.75 -5.38 -13.27
N ALA A 51 -5.84 -4.40 -13.35
CA ALA A 51 -4.54 -4.47 -12.69
C ALA A 51 -4.68 -4.62 -11.15
N LYS A 52 -5.61 -3.89 -10.54
CA LYS A 52 -5.91 -3.99 -9.10
C LYS A 52 -6.46 -5.36 -8.71
N GLN A 53 -7.29 -5.97 -9.57
CA GLN A 53 -7.81 -7.31 -9.33
C GLN A 53 -6.68 -8.35 -9.35
N THR A 54 -5.80 -8.29 -10.34
CA THR A 54 -4.61 -9.17 -10.42
C THR A 54 -3.69 -8.99 -9.21
N ALA A 55 -3.44 -7.74 -8.81
CA ALA A 55 -2.63 -7.45 -7.63
C ALA A 55 -3.25 -8.00 -6.33
N LYS A 56 -4.58 -7.93 -6.17
CA LYS A 56 -5.29 -8.54 -5.03
C LYS A 56 -5.11 -10.05 -4.99
N THR A 57 -5.27 -10.74 -6.11
CA THR A 57 -5.09 -12.19 -6.19
C THR A 57 -3.66 -12.58 -5.83
N ALA A 58 -2.67 -11.87 -6.37
CA ALA A 58 -1.26 -12.08 -6.03
C ALA A 58 -0.98 -11.84 -4.53
N GLN A 59 -1.56 -10.79 -3.93
CA GLN A 59 -1.45 -10.55 -2.49
C GLN A 59 -2.08 -11.65 -1.64
N GLN A 60 -3.23 -12.18 -2.05
CA GLN A 60 -3.88 -13.29 -1.36
C GLN A 60 -3.03 -14.55 -1.41
N ALA A 61 -2.47 -14.88 -2.58
CA ALA A 61 -1.55 -16.00 -2.75
C ALA A 61 -0.30 -15.83 -1.86
N ALA A 62 0.34 -14.65 -1.88
CA ALA A 62 1.51 -14.37 -1.05
C ALA A 62 1.21 -14.44 0.46
N ARG A 63 0.00 -14.07 0.89
CA ARG A 63 -0.43 -14.21 2.29
C ARG A 63 -0.63 -15.67 2.70
N LEU A 64 -1.16 -16.49 1.79
CA LEU A 64 -1.24 -17.93 1.97
C LEU A 64 0.15 -18.51 2.13
N THR A 65 1.08 -18.19 1.23
CA THR A 65 2.49 -18.64 1.30
C THR A 65 3.18 -18.20 2.60
N ARG A 66 2.89 -17.01 3.14
CA ARG A 66 3.47 -16.54 4.42
C ARG A 66 2.92 -17.24 5.67
N ARG A 67 1.83 -17.99 5.54
CA ARG A 67 1.17 -18.68 6.66
C ARG A 67 1.56 -20.16 6.75
N ILE A 68 2.25 -20.67 5.73
CA ILE A 68 2.86 -22.01 5.67
C ILE A 68 4.30 -21.88 6.16
#